data_AF-A0A0W7WAL7-F1
#
_entry.id   AF-A0A0W7WAL7-F1
#
_cell.length_a   1.000
_cell.length_b   1.000
_cell.length_c   1.000
_cell.angle_alpha   90.00
_cell.angle_beta   90.00
_cell.angle_gamma   90.00
#
_symmetry.space_group_name_H-M   'P 1'
#
loop_
_entity.id
_entity.type
_entity.pdbx_description
1 polymer ?
#
loop_
_entity_poly.entity_id
_entity_poly.type
_entity_poly.pdbx_seq_one_letter_code
_entity_poly.pdbx_strand_id
1 'polypeptide(L)'
;MTEAPEHQLATEIEGSIRAVPGVTALFRTGSTVAKLVGAGADLVRGSRGADPLVRLELTPEGPRVTAALGVRAAVSSVETLERVHLAIETLLAAHGLSAAEIHLTVVHVNGTQ
;
A
#
# COMPACT_ATOMS: atom_id res chain seq x y z
N MET A 1 -21.38 -1.61 -13.42
CA MET A 1 -20.04 -1.08 -13.76
C MET A 1 -19.08 -2.14 -13.28
N THR A 2 -18.54 -2.98 -14.16
CA THR A 2 -17.63 -4.06 -13.75
C THR A 2 -16.26 -3.43 -13.60
N GLU A 3 -15.78 -3.30 -12.36
CA GLU A 3 -14.41 -2.87 -12.11
C GLU A 3 -13.45 -3.87 -12.77
N ALA A 4 -12.37 -3.37 -13.38
CA ALA A 4 -11.38 -4.25 -13.99
C ALA A 4 -10.84 -5.22 -12.91
N PRO A 5 -10.58 -6.50 -13.22
CA PRO A 5 -10.12 -7.49 -12.24
C PRO A 5 -8.86 -7.04 -11.47
N GLU A 6 -8.00 -6.24 -12.11
CA GLU A 6 -6.84 -5.60 -11.48
C GLU A 6 -7.22 -4.60 -10.38
N HIS A 7 -8.28 -3.82 -10.59
CA HIS A 7 -8.77 -2.84 -9.63
C HIS A 7 -9.36 -3.52 -8.38
N GLN A 8 -10.09 -4.62 -8.58
CA GLN A 8 -10.58 -5.43 -7.49
C GLN A 8 -9.42 -6.06 -6.69
N LEU A 9 -8.46 -6.68 -7.37
CA LEU A 9 -7.29 -7.28 -6.71
C LEU A 9 -6.45 -6.23 -5.97
N ALA A 10 -6.26 -5.03 -6.55
CA ALA A 10 -5.60 -3.91 -5.86
C ALA A 10 -6.34 -3.48 -4.59
N THR A 11 -7.68 -3.46 -4.63
CA THR A 11 -8.52 -3.15 -3.45
C THR A 11 -8.42 -4.22 -2.36
N GLU A 12 -8.38 -5.50 -2.74
CA GLU A 12 -8.19 -6.60 -1.80
C GLU A 12 -6.80 -6.55 -1.16
N ILE A 13 -5.76 -6.24 -1.96
CA ILE A 13 -4.39 -6.02 -1.46
C ILE A 13 -4.37 -4.87 -0.44
N GLU A 14 -5.04 -3.75 -0.73
CA GLU A 14 -5.16 -2.66 0.25
C GLU A 14 -5.80 -3.09 1.57
N GLY A 15 -6.90 -3.84 1.49
CA GLY A 15 -7.58 -4.37 2.67
C GLY A 15 -6.64 -5.23 3.51
N SER A 16 -5.88 -6.12 2.85
CA SER A 16 -4.88 -6.98 3.49
C SER A 16 -3.79 -6.17 4.19
N ILE A 17 -3.23 -5.15 3.53
CA ILE A 17 -2.18 -4.30 4.12
C ILE A 17 -2.71 -3.54 5.34
N ARG A 18 -3.93 -2.98 5.27
CA ARG A 18 -4.54 -2.24 6.39
C ARG A 18 -4.84 -3.12 7.60
N ALA A 19 -5.03 -4.42 7.40
CA ALA A 19 -5.25 -5.36 8.49
C ALA A 19 -3.97 -5.69 9.27
N VAL A 20 -2.79 -5.33 8.76
CA VAL A 20 -1.51 -5.63 9.42
C VAL A 20 -1.27 -4.71 10.62
N PRO A 21 -1.05 -5.24 11.83
CA PRO A 21 -0.73 -4.44 13.00
C PRO A 21 0.55 -3.62 12.79
N GLY A 22 0.46 -2.31 13.05
CA GLY A 22 1.56 -1.36 12.88
C GLY A 22 1.41 -0.44 11.67
N VAL A 23 0.61 -0.84 10.68
CA VAL A 23 0.19 0.04 9.57
C VAL A 23 -0.83 1.03 10.09
N THR A 24 -0.58 2.33 9.87
CA THR A 24 -1.46 3.42 10.30
C THR A 24 -2.14 4.13 9.14
N ALA A 25 -1.53 4.08 7.96
CA ALA A 25 -2.05 4.71 6.77
C ALA A 25 -1.51 4.02 5.51
N LEU A 26 -2.22 4.19 4.40
CA LEU A 26 -1.72 3.93 3.05
C LEU A 26 -1.72 5.24 2.27
N PHE A 27 -0.75 5.38 1.37
CA PHE A 27 -0.57 6.56 0.53
C PHE A 27 -0.53 6.15 -0.93
N ARG A 28 -1.10 7.00 -1.79
CA ARG A 28 -1.14 6.76 -3.23
C ARG A 28 0.26 6.72 -3.81
N THR A 29 0.62 5.58 -4.41
CA THR A 29 1.86 5.43 -5.17
C THR A 29 1.77 6.16 -6.50
N GLY A 30 2.68 7.11 -6.73
CA GLY A 30 2.71 7.97 -7.93
C GLY A 30 2.31 9.42 -7.70
N SER A 31 1.78 9.76 -6.51
CA SER A 31 1.62 11.16 -6.12
C SER A 31 2.77 11.59 -5.21
N THR A 32 3.15 12.85 -5.32
CA THR A 32 4.22 13.62 -4.65
C THR A 32 4.27 13.51 -3.11
N VAL A 33 3.52 12.60 -2.50
CA VAL A 33 3.35 12.38 -1.06
C VAL A 33 4.59 11.76 -0.41
N ALA A 34 5.37 10.96 -1.15
CA ALA A 34 6.68 10.49 -0.65
C ALA A 34 7.67 11.63 -0.38
N LYS A 35 7.40 12.86 -0.86
CA LYS A 35 8.18 14.08 -0.58
C LYS A 35 7.49 15.06 0.39
N LEU A 36 6.26 14.79 0.85
CA LEU A 36 5.45 15.74 1.62
C LEU A 36 5.28 15.37 3.11
N VAL A 37 6.09 14.45 3.62
CA VAL A 37 6.17 14.14 5.06
C VAL A 37 6.97 15.26 5.74
N GLY A 38 6.34 16.43 5.85
CA GLY A 38 6.93 17.65 6.41
C GLY A 38 6.07 18.91 6.25
N ALA A 39 5.06 18.90 5.38
CA ALA A 39 4.15 20.05 5.20
C ALA A 39 2.75 19.69 5.71
N GLY A 40 2.30 20.42 6.73
CA GLY A 40 1.09 20.15 7.49
C GLY A 40 -0.21 20.14 6.68
N ALA A 41 -1.18 19.41 7.24
CA ALA A 41 -2.64 19.55 7.27
C ALA A 41 -3.49 20.12 6.10
N ASP A 42 -2.96 20.71 5.03
CA ASP A 42 -3.76 21.54 4.10
C ASP A 42 -3.70 21.14 2.61
N LEU A 43 -3.13 19.99 2.25
CA LEU A 43 -2.95 19.62 0.83
C LEU A 43 -3.81 18.46 0.31
N VAL A 44 -4.97 18.19 0.91
CA VAL A 44 -5.93 17.22 0.33
C VAL A 44 -7.18 17.94 -0.18
N ARG A 45 -7.00 18.78 -1.20
CA ARG A 45 -8.09 19.16 -2.09
C ARG A 45 -7.68 18.89 -3.53
N GLY A 46 -8.12 17.73 -4.05
CA GLY A 46 -8.13 17.49 -5.49
C GLY A 46 -7.67 16.11 -5.93
N SER A 47 -8.45 15.07 -5.65
CA SER A 47 -8.64 14.00 -6.62
C SER A 47 -9.88 13.18 -6.25
N ARG A 48 -10.73 12.97 -7.24
CA ARG A 48 -12.11 12.52 -7.15
C ARG A 48 -12.15 11.00 -7.33
N GLY A 49 -12.58 10.27 -6.29
CA GLY A 49 -13.21 8.95 -6.40
C GLY A 49 -12.31 7.71 -6.56
N ALA A 50 -12.52 6.75 -5.65
CA ALA A 50 -12.38 5.28 -5.78
C ALA A 50 -11.06 4.63 -6.27
N ASP A 51 -10.05 5.35 -6.77
CA ASP A 51 -8.82 4.68 -7.23
C ASP A 51 -7.97 4.11 -6.08
N PRO A 52 -7.57 2.82 -6.16
CA PRO A 52 -6.65 2.18 -5.24
C PRO A 52 -5.39 3.00 -4.96
N LEU A 53 -5.02 3.08 -3.69
CA LEU A 53 -3.75 3.59 -3.18
C LEU A 53 -2.59 2.65 -3.51
N VAL A 54 -2.88 1.36 -3.67
CA VAL A 54 -1.91 0.35 -4.14
C VAL A 54 -1.91 0.31 -5.65
N ARG A 55 -0.73 0.40 -6.25
CA ARG A 55 -0.56 0.19 -7.68
C ARG A 55 -0.25 -1.27 -7.95
N LEU A 56 -1.06 -1.87 -8.80
CA LEU A 56 -0.90 -3.24 -9.29
C LEU A 56 -0.64 -3.19 -10.81
N GLU A 57 0.42 -3.84 -11.26
CA GLU A 57 0.69 -4.06 -12.68
C GLU A 57 0.75 -5.55 -12.96
N LEU A 58 -0.08 -6.06 -13.86
CA LEU A 58 0.05 -7.43 -14.34
C LEU A 58 1.11 -7.48 -15.45
N THR A 59 2.22 -8.15 -15.15
CA THR A 59 3.31 -8.36 -16.12
C THR A 59 3.38 -9.83 -16.54
N PRO A 60 4.05 -10.18 -17.65
CA PRO A 60 4.25 -11.57 -18.03
C PRO A 60 5.02 -12.41 -16.98
N GLU A 61 5.80 -11.75 -16.12
CA GLU A 61 6.58 -12.38 -15.05
C GLU A 61 5.77 -12.58 -13.76
N GLY A 62 4.57 -11.98 -13.69
CA GLY A 62 3.70 -11.97 -12.52
C GLY A 62 3.25 -10.56 -12.12
N PRO A 63 2.41 -10.43 -11.08
CA PRO A 63 1.97 -9.14 -10.59
C PRO A 63 3.13 -8.36 -9.93
N ARG A 64 3.25 -7.08 -10.27
CA ARG A 64 4.10 -6.13 -9.55
C ARG A 64 3.24 -5.24 -8.66
N VAL A 65 3.52 -5.26 -7.36
CA VAL A 65 2.77 -4.51 -6.34
C VAL A 65 3.63 -3.37 -5.85
N THR A 66 3.11 -2.14 -5.89
CA THR A 66 3.75 -0.98 -5.27
C THR A 66 2.80 -0.38 -4.24
N ALA A 67 3.29 -0.18 -3.02
CA ALA A 67 2.51 0.45 -1.95
C ALA A 67 3.39 1.39 -1.11
N ALA A 68 2.81 2.50 -0.65
CA ALA A 68 3.41 3.36 0.35
C ALA A 68 2.57 3.31 1.63
N LEU A 69 3.19 3.02 2.77
CA LEU A 69 2.50 2.83 4.04
C LEU A 69 3.09 3.68 5.16
N GLY A 70 2.20 4.21 6.00
CA GLY A 70 2.54 4.82 7.27
C GLY A 70 2.73 3.75 8.33
N VAL A 71 3.85 3.81 9.05
CA VAL A 71 4.12 2.92 10.18
C VAL A 71 4.29 3.76 11.44
N ARG A 72 3.74 3.28 12.56
CA ARG A 72 3.91 3.92 13.87
C ARG A 72 5.38 3.84 14.30
N ALA A 73 5.98 4.97 14.65
CA ALA A 73 7.40 5.03 15.06
C ALA A 73 7.76 4.16 16.28
N ALA A 74 6.78 3.87 17.15
CA ALA A 74 6.96 3.00 18.32
C ALA A 74 7.03 1.50 17.99
N VAL A 75 6.73 1.09 16.75
CA VAL A 75 6.75 -0.31 16.29
C VAL A 75 7.91 -0.49 15.31
N SER A 76 8.56 -1.66 15.32
CA SER A 76 9.60 -1.99 14.34
C SER A 76 9.03 -1.92 12.92
N SER A 77 9.55 -0.98 12.13
CA SER A 77 9.15 -0.81 10.73
C SER A 77 9.56 -1.99 9.87
N VAL A 78 10.68 -2.65 10.21
CA VAL A 78 11.14 -3.86 9.51
C VAL A 78 10.14 -5.00 9.71
N GLU A 79 9.77 -5.30 10.96
CA GLU A 79 8.80 -6.37 11.22
C GLU A 79 7.42 -6.05 10.61
N THR A 80 7.03 -4.78 10.60
CA THR A 80 5.77 -4.35 9.98
C THR A 80 5.83 -4.58 8.47
N LEU A 81 6.94 -4.22 7.81
CA LEU A 81 7.15 -4.48 6.38
C LEU A 81 7.14 -5.97 6.06
N GLU A 82 7.80 -6.80 6.86
CA GLU A 82 7.82 -8.26 6.67
C GLU A 82 6.41 -8.86 6.76
N ARG A 83 5.62 -8.44 7.76
CA ARG A 83 4.21 -8.86 7.89
C ARG A 83 3.36 -8.39 6.70
N VAL A 84 3.58 -7.17 6.23
CA VAL A 84 2.88 -6.63 5.05
C VAL A 84 3.27 -7.41 3.79
N HIS A 85 4.55 -7.69 3.60
CA HIS A 85 5.04 -8.46 2.46
C HIS A 85 4.39 -9.85 2.45
N LEU A 86 4.43 -10.57 3.57
CA LEU A 86 3.83 -11.89 3.71
C LEU A 86 2.31 -11.86 3.45
N ALA A 87 1.60 -10.82 3.92
CA ALA A 87 0.17 -10.68 3.72
C ALA A 87 -0.19 -10.47 2.24
N ILE A 88 0.65 -9.74 1.49
CA ILE A 88 0.49 -9.56 0.04
C ILE A 88 0.77 -10.88 -0.69
N GLU A 89 1.87 -11.56 -0.38
CA GLU A 89 2.21 -12.85 -0.98
C GLU A 89 1.12 -13.90 -0.74
N THR A 90 0.61 -14.00 0.49
CA THR A 90 -0.45 -14.93 0.85
C THR A 90 -1.74 -14.66 0.07
N LEU A 91 -2.11 -13.38 -0.07
CA LEU A 91 -3.28 -13.00 -0.86
C LEU A 91 -3.09 -13.36 -2.35
N LEU A 92 -1.94 -13.03 -2.94
CA LEU A 92 -1.65 -13.37 -4.32
C LEU A 92 -1.65 -14.88 -4.56
N ALA A 93 -1.07 -15.65 -3.64
CA ALA A 93 -1.07 -17.11 -3.69
C ALA A 93 -2.50 -17.69 -3.62
N ALA A 94 -3.38 -17.10 -2.81
CA ALA A 94 -4.80 -17.49 -2.76
C ALA A 94 -5.54 -17.25 -4.09
N HIS A 95 -5.07 -16.28 -4.89
CA HIS A 95 -5.52 -16.02 -6.26
C HIS A 95 -4.76 -16.85 -7.32
N GLY A 96 -3.87 -17.76 -6.90
CA GLY A 96 -3.06 -18.58 -7.81
C GLY A 96 -1.94 -17.82 -8.51
N LEU A 97 -1.55 -16.66 -7.97
CA LEU A 97 -0.52 -15.77 -8.52
C LEU A 97 0.73 -15.81 -7.64
N SER A 98 1.90 -15.66 -8.26
CA SER A 98 3.15 -15.36 -7.56
C SER A 98 3.58 -13.96 -7.94
N ALA A 99 3.89 -13.12 -6.94
CA ALA A 99 4.40 -11.77 -7.20
C ALA A 99 5.71 -11.84 -7.99
N ALA A 100 5.84 -10.99 -9.00
CA ALA A 100 7.12 -10.75 -9.65
C ALA A 100 7.99 -9.79 -8.80
N GLU A 101 7.34 -8.79 -8.20
CA GLU A 101 8.01 -7.77 -7.40
C GLU A 101 7.01 -7.14 -6.40
N ILE A 102 7.46 -6.89 -5.17
CA ILE A 102 6.71 -6.15 -4.15
C ILE A 102 7.58 -5.00 -3.65
N HIS A 103 7.22 -3.77 -4.02
CA HIS A 103 7.90 -2.56 -3.62
C HIS A 103 7.11 -1.83 -2.53
N LEU A 104 7.68 -1.76 -1.33
CA LEU A 104 7.05 -1.13 -0.17
C LEU A 104 7.86 0.09 0.28
N THR A 105 7.20 1.25 0.32
CA THR A 105 7.78 2.48 0.87
C THR A 105 7.23 2.74 2.26
N VAL A 106 8.10 2.88 3.27
CA VAL A 106 7.69 3.25 4.62
C VAL A 106 7.79 4.74 4.85
N VAL A 107 6.72 5.29 5.40
CA VAL A 107 6.65 6.63 5.95
C VAL A 107 6.54 6.52 7.47
N HIS A 108 7.53 7.04 8.19
CA HIS A 108 7.44 7.13 9.64
C HIS A 108 6.52 8.30 10.02
N VAL A 109 5.39 7.98 10.63
CA VAL A 109 4.47 9.00 11.14
C VAL A 109 4.81 9.25 12.61
N ASN A 110 5.43 10.40 12.87
CA ASN A 110 5.66 10.90 14.22
C ASN A 110 4.48 11.80 14.60
N GLY A 111 3.66 11.35 15.54
CA GLY A 111 2.67 12.20 16.20
C GLY A 111 3.02 12.32 17.67
N THR A 112 3.17 13.54 18.17
CA THR A 112 3.03 13.80 19.61
C THR A 112 1.55 13.59 19.94
N GLN A 113 1.24 12.57 20.75
CA GLN A 113 -0.07 12.51 21.40
C GLN A 113 -0.23 13.65 22.38
#